data_AF-B6HY79-F1
#
_entry.id   AF-B6HY79-F1
#
_cell.length_a   1.000
_cell.length_b   1.000
_cell.length_c   1.000
_cell.angle_alpha   90.00
_cell.angle_beta   90.00
_cell.angle_gamma   90.00
#
_symmetry.space_group_name_H-M   'P 1'
#
loop_
_entity.id
_entity.type
_entity.pdbx_description
1 polymer ?
#
loop_
_entity_poly.entity_id
_entity_poly.type
_entity_poly.pdbx_seq_one_letter_code
_entity_poly.pdbx_strand_id
1 'polypeptide(L)'
;NAGKLTYIDTKYVVHVKSLETEEEQQYLTSSYINISTDSLQGGKKYLVWVQAANALGMEESKQLQIHLDDIVIPSAAVISRAETINATVPKTIIYWDSQTTIEKVSCEMRYKATTNQTWNVKEFDTNFTYVQQSEFYLEPNIKYVFQVRCQETGKRYWQPWSSPFFHKTPETVPQVTSKAFQHDTWNSGLTVASISTGHLTSDNRGDIGLLLGMIVFAVMLSILSLIGIFNRSFRTGIKRRILLLIPKWLYEDIPNMKNSNVVKMLQR
;
A
#
# COMPACT_ATOMS: atom_id res chain seq x y z
N ASN A 1 7.49 27.57 7.09
CA ASN A 1 7.84 28.22 8.37
C ASN A 1 6.67 29.05 8.85
N ALA A 2 6.03 28.64 9.95
CA ALA A 2 5.08 29.52 10.62
C ALA A 2 5.84 30.69 11.25
N GLY A 3 5.27 31.89 11.22
CA GLY A 3 5.86 33.07 11.85
C GLY A 3 5.98 32.90 13.37
N LYS A 4 6.90 33.65 14.00
CA LYS A 4 6.99 33.70 15.48
C LYS A 4 5.85 34.56 16.03
N LEU A 5 5.22 34.13 17.11
CA LEU A 5 4.30 34.96 17.88
C LEU A 5 5.03 36.22 18.37
N THR A 6 4.46 37.38 18.06
CA THR A 6 4.91 38.67 18.57
C THR A 6 3.92 39.17 19.62
N TYR A 7 4.39 39.99 20.56
CA TYR A 7 3.52 40.66 21.53
C TYR A 7 2.82 41.90 20.95
N ILE A 8 2.83 42.05 19.61
CA ILE A 8 2.30 43.20 18.90
C ILE A 8 1.00 42.78 18.24
N ASP A 9 -0.09 43.48 18.57
CA ASP A 9 -1.38 43.27 17.92
C ASP A 9 -1.23 43.43 16.40
N THR A 10 -1.51 42.36 15.67
CA THR A 10 -1.31 42.26 14.22
C THR A 10 -2.62 41.81 13.60
N LYS A 11 -3.13 42.63 12.67
CA LYS A 11 -4.35 42.34 11.92
C LYS A 11 -3.97 41.66 10.61
N TYR A 12 -4.70 40.60 10.27
CA TYR A 12 -4.51 39.87 9.03
C TYR A 12 -5.71 40.05 8.10
N VAL A 13 -5.42 40.28 6.83
CA VAL A 13 -6.40 40.28 5.74
C VAL A 13 -6.02 39.18 4.77
N VAL A 14 -6.94 38.26 4.52
CA VAL A 14 -6.80 37.24 3.48
C VAL A 14 -7.45 37.77 2.21
N HIS A 15 -6.65 37.89 1.16
CA HIS A 15 -7.11 38.25 -0.17
C HIS A 15 -7.32 36.99 -0.99
N VAL A 16 -8.44 36.92 -1.69
CA VAL A 16 -8.79 35.82 -2.59
C VAL A 16 -9.21 36.44 -3.92
N LYS A 17 -8.42 36.20 -4.96
CA LYS A 17 -8.67 36.69 -6.31
C LYS A 17 -8.95 35.53 -7.27
N SER A 18 -10.06 35.58 -7.98
CA SER A 18 -10.33 34.67 -9.08
C SER A 18 -9.36 34.95 -10.25
N LEU A 19 -8.76 33.90 -10.80
CA LEU A 19 -7.95 33.99 -12.01
C LEU A 19 -8.78 33.95 -13.29
N GLU A 20 -10.07 33.65 -13.19
CA GLU A 20 -10.97 33.46 -14.33
C GLU A 20 -11.86 34.69 -14.56
N THR A 21 -12.28 35.36 -13.47
CA THR A 21 -13.16 36.55 -13.50
C THR A 21 -12.47 37.82 -13.00
N GLU A 22 -11.26 37.70 -12.45
CA GLU A 22 -10.50 38.78 -11.81
C GLU A 22 -11.15 39.40 -10.56
N GLU A 23 -12.31 38.90 -10.13
CA GLU A 23 -12.97 39.33 -8.90
C GLU A 23 -12.09 39.06 -7.68
N GLU A 24 -11.99 40.05 -6.79
CA GLU A 24 -11.22 39.97 -5.54
C GLU A 24 -12.13 40.13 -4.33
N GLN A 25 -11.89 39.33 -3.31
CA GLN A 25 -12.56 39.35 -2.02
C GLN A 25 -11.53 39.43 -0.90
N GLN A 26 -11.89 40.13 0.18
CA GLN A 26 -11.03 40.37 1.32
C GLN A 26 -11.70 39.92 2.61
N TYR A 27 -10.95 39.21 3.44
CA TYR A 27 -11.46 38.58 4.65
C TYR A 27 -10.57 38.91 5.84
N LEU A 28 -11.12 39.60 6.84
CA LEU A 28 -10.41 39.95 8.08
C LEU A 28 -10.32 38.77 9.04
N THR A 29 -9.15 38.54 9.63
CA THR A 29 -8.94 37.50 10.64
C THR A 29 -7.80 37.84 11.60
N SER A 30 -7.82 37.20 12.78
CA SER A 30 -6.73 37.23 13.76
C SER A 30 -5.86 35.97 13.73
N SER A 31 -6.30 34.88 13.10
CA SER A 31 -5.53 33.62 13.09
C SER A 31 -5.87 32.70 11.91
N TYR A 32 -7.15 32.34 11.75
CA TYR A 32 -7.64 31.53 10.64
C TYR A 32 -9.00 32.05 10.17
N ILE A 33 -9.37 31.71 8.93
CA ILE A 33 -10.65 32.07 8.35
C ILE A 33 -11.24 30.87 7.61
N ASN A 34 -12.54 30.67 7.78
CA ASN A 34 -13.31 29.72 6.99
C ASN A 34 -14.06 30.51 5.91
N ILE A 35 -13.70 30.30 4.66
CA ILE A 35 -14.34 30.94 3.51
C ILE A 35 -15.34 29.93 2.93
N SER A 36 -16.59 30.35 2.79
CA SER A 36 -17.62 29.48 2.19
C SER A 36 -17.33 29.28 0.70
N THR A 37 -17.52 28.07 0.20
CA THR A 37 -17.44 27.80 -1.24
C THR A 37 -18.50 28.58 -2.03
N ASP A 38 -19.62 28.94 -1.39
CA ASP A 38 -20.69 29.71 -2.02
C ASP A 38 -20.28 31.15 -2.33
N SER A 39 -19.27 31.70 -1.66
CA SER A 39 -18.72 33.01 -2.01
C SER A 39 -17.70 32.94 -3.16
N LEU A 40 -17.26 31.74 -3.54
CA LEU A 40 -16.25 31.50 -4.58
C LEU A 40 -16.91 31.19 -5.93
N GLN A 41 -17.68 32.13 -6.45
CA GLN A 41 -18.42 31.97 -7.72
C GLN A 41 -17.57 32.28 -8.97
N GLY A 42 -16.39 32.87 -8.79
CA GLY A 42 -15.47 33.25 -9.88
C GLY A 42 -14.71 32.08 -10.51
N GLY A 43 -15.29 30.88 -10.61
CA GLY A 43 -14.63 29.70 -11.19
C GLY A 43 -13.85 28.85 -10.17
N LYS A 44 -12.81 28.13 -10.63
CA LYS A 44 -12.09 27.13 -9.80
C LYS A 44 -10.63 27.48 -9.52
N LYS A 45 -10.05 28.45 -10.23
CA LYS A 45 -8.66 28.89 -10.06
C LYS A 45 -8.59 30.21 -9.30
N TYR A 46 -7.85 30.22 -8.19
CA TYR A 46 -7.70 31.40 -7.34
C TYR A 46 -6.24 31.68 -7.00
N LEU A 47 -5.94 32.97 -6.79
CA LEU A 47 -4.76 33.43 -6.06
C LEU A 47 -5.16 33.82 -4.65
N VAL A 48 -4.41 33.33 -3.67
CA VAL A 48 -4.62 33.64 -2.26
C VAL A 48 -3.33 34.20 -1.67
N TRP A 49 -3.42 35.32 -0.95
CA TRP A 49 -2.32 35.86 -0.17
C TRP A 49 -2.83 36.49 1.11
N VAL A 50 -1.93 36.68 2.07
CA VAL A 50 -2.23 37.24 3.38
C VAL A 50 -1.44 38.52 3.55
N GLN A 51 -2.14 39.60 3.85
CA GLN A 51 -1.56 40.87 4.28
C GLN A 51 -1.59 40.93 5.81
N ALA A 52 -0.46 41.24 6.43
CA ALA A 52 -0.34 41.44 7.86
C ALA A 52 0.01 42.90 8.14
N ALA A 53 -0.76 43.55 9.01
CA ALA A 53 -0.56 44.96 9.37
C ALA A 53 -0.53 45.12 10.89
N ASN A 54 0.46 45.86 11.39
CA ASN A 54 0.56 46.25 12.79
C ASN A 54 1.12 47.67 12.92
N ALA A 55 1.39 48.11 14.16
CA ALA A 55 1.89 49.45 14.44
C ALA A 55 3.26 49.77 13.80
N LEU A 56 4.03 48.77 13.38
CA LEU A 56 5.37 48.93 12.78
C LEU A 56 5.34 48.94 11.25
N GLY A 57 4.26 48.50 10.63
CA GLY A 57 4.15 48.44 9.17
C GLY A 57 3.20 47.38 8.68
N MET A 58 3.29 47.12 7.37
CA MET A 58 2.42 46.21 6.65
C MET A 58 3.25 45.40 5.65
N GLU A 59 3.01 44.10 5.61
CA GLU A 59 3.73 43.15 4.76
C GLU A 59 2.75 42.13 4.14
N GLU A 60 3.11 41.60 2.97
CA GLU A 60 2.30 40.61 2.26
C GLU A 60 3.03 39.27 2.10
N SER A 61 2.26 38.18 2.16
CA SER A 61 2.78 36.86 1.85
C SER A 61 2.99 36.69 0.35
N LYS A 62 3.80 35.70 -0.03
CA LYS A 62 3.80 35.20 -1.41
C LYS A 62 2.40 34.77 -1.81
N GLN A 63 2.02 35.06 -3.05
CA GLN A 63 0.77 34.61 -3.62
C GLN A 63 0.80 33.09 -3.84
N LEU A 64 -0.25 32.42 -3.40
CA LEU A 64 -0.47 31.00 -3.57
C LEU A 64 -1.58 30.79 -4.60
N GLN A 65 -1.23 30.16 -5.72
CA GLN A 65 -2.22 29.72 -6.69
C GLN A 65 -2.83 28.39 -6.24
N ILE A 66 -4.16 28.30 -6.24
CA ILE A 66 -4.92 27.09 -5.89
C ILE A 66 -5.94 26.76 -6.97
N HIS A 67 -6.21 25.47 -7.11
CA HIS A 67 -7.36 24.94 -7.83
C HIS A 67 -8.27 24.25 -6.82
N LEU A 68 -9.56 24.58 -6.78
CA LEU A 68 -10.47 24.08 -5.73
C LEU A 68 -10.53 22.54 -5.68
N ASP A 69 -10.49 21.87 -6.84
CA ASP A 69 -10.52 20.40 -6.90
C ASP A 69 -9.21 19.74 -6.41
N ASP A 70 -8.13 20.49 -6.19
CA ASP A 70 -6.83 19.94 -5.77
C ASP A 70 -6.56 20.06 -4.27
N ILE A 71 -7.36 20.86 -3.57
CA ILE A 71 -7.22 21.15 -2.14
C ILE A 71 -8.26 20.42 -1.28
N VAL A 72 -9.08 19.56 -1.90
CA VAL A 72 -10.13 18.79 -1.21
C VAL A 72 -9.51 17.78 -0.26
N ILE A 73 -10.01 17.75 0.97
CA ILE A 73 -9.68 16.73 1.97
C ILE A 73 -10.96 15.90 2.20
N PRO A 74 -10.92 14.55 2.15
CA PRO A 74 -12.11 13.72 2.33
C PRO A 74 -12.74 13.90 3.73
N SER A 75 -13.98 13.46 3.89
CA SER A 75 -14.66 13.36 5.19
C SER A 75 -13.86 12.49 6.17
N ALA A 76 -13.81 12.89 7.45
CA ALA A 76 -12.99 12.23 8.47
C ALA A 76 -13.21 10.71 8.50
N ALA A 77 -12.12 9.94 8.41
CA ALA A 77 -12.15 8.49 8.59
C ALA A 77 -12.14 8.13 10.07
N VAL A 78 -13.00 7.20 10.48
CA VAL A 78 -13.21 6.83 11.88
C VAL A 78 -13.14 5.31 12.04
N ILE A 79 -12.44 4.87 13.08
CA ILE A 79 -12.39 3.46 13.50
C ILE A 79 -13.60 3.19 14.40
N SER A 80 -14.45 2.25 14.00
CA SER A 80 -15.73 1.95 14.67
C SER A 80 -15.60 0.81 15.69
N ARG A 81 -14.88 -0.25 15.35
CA ARG A 81 -14.73 -1.45 16.19
C ARG A 81 -13.48 -2.25 15.83
N ALA A 82 -13.08 -3.13 16.74
CA ALA A 82 -12.03 -4.11 16.53
C ALA A 82 -12.48 -5.47 17.06
N GLU A 83 -12.23 -6.53 16.31
CA GLU A 83 -12.58 -7.91 16.68
C GLU A 83 -11.36 -8.80 16.52
N THR A 84 -11.00 -9.56 17.55
CA THR A 84 -9.94 -10.58 17.44
C THR A 84 -10.58 -11.95 17.33
N ILE A 85 -10.31 -12.64 16.21
CA ILE A 85 -10.80 -13.99 15.96
C ILE A 85 -9.80 -14.98 16.53
N ASN A 86 -10.30 -15.86 17.39
CA ASN A 86 -9.54 -16.97 17.96
C ASN A 86 -9.42 -18.08 16.90
N ALA A 87 -8.33 -18.03 16.15
CA ALA A 87 -7.88 -19.09 15.25
C ALA A 87 -6.48 -19.56 15.68
N THR A 88 -5.93 -20.57 15.01
CA THR A 88 -4.56 -21.07 15.25
C THR A 88 -3.51 -19.95 15.24
N VAL A 89 -3.73 -18.93 14.39
CA VAL A 89 -3.03 -17.65 14.44
C VAL A 89 -4.09 -16.56 14.70
N PRO A 90 -4.06 -15.88 15.85
CA PRO A 90 -5.06 -14.87 16.16
C PRO A 90 -4.96 -13.70 15.19
N LYS A 91 -6.10 -13.31 14.62
CA LYS A 91 -6.19 -12.17 13.70
C LYS A 91 -7.13 -11.12 14.26
N THR A 92 -6.68 -9.87 14.27
CA THR A 92 -7.49 -8.72 14.67
C THR A 92 -7.97 -7.98 13.42
N ILE A 93 -9.29 -7.84 13.29
CA ILE A 93 -9.94 -7.09 12.22
C ILE A 93 -10.32 -5.73 12.79
N ILE A 94 -9.82 -4.67 12.16
CA ILE A 94 -10.20 -3.29 12.46
C ILE A 94 -11.24 -2.84 11.44
N TYR A 95 -12.37 -2.35 11.93
CA TYR A 95 -13.47 -1.87 11.11
C TYR A 95 -13.50 -0.35 11.15
N TRP A 96 -13.44 0.27 9.99
CA TRP A 96 -13.31 1.71 9.87
C TRP A 96 -13.99 2.20 8.60
N ASP A 97 -14.43 3.46 8.61
CA ASP A 97 -15.26 3.99 7.54
C ASP A 97 -15.11 5.51 7.42
N SER A 98 -15.59 6.08 6.32
CA SER A 98 -15.66 7.51 6.06
C SER A 98 -16.92 7.83 5.26
N GLN A 99 -17.61 8.92 5.62
CA GLN A 99 -18.75 9.45 4.85
C GLN A 99 -18.29 10.29 3.64
N THR A 100 -17.23 9.88 2.96
CA THR A 100 -16.72 10.59 1.79
C THR A 100 -17.41 10.06 0.54
N THR A 101 -17.79 10.98 -0.35
CA THR A 101 -18.30 10.65 -1.69
C THR A 101 -17.20 10.55 -2.74
N ILE A 102 -15.93 10.69 -2.33
CA ILE A 102 -14.76 10.59 -3.23
C ILE A 102 -14.50 9.11 -3.50
N GLU A 103 -14.46 8.72 -4.78
CA GLU A 103 -14.33 7.32 -5.17
C GLU A 103 -12.94 6.74 -4.90
N LYS A 104 -11.88 7.52 -5.19
CA LYS A 104 -10.49 7.08 -5.11
C LYS A 104 -9.80 7.74 -3.93
N VAL A 105 -9.69 6.99 -2.84
CA VAL A 105 -9.11 7.49 -1.59
C VAL A 105 -7.96 6.58 -1.15
N SER A 106 -6.79 7.16 -0.96
CA SER A 106 -5.63 6.47 -0.38
C SER A 106 -5.57 6.80 1.10
N CYS A 107 -5.48 5.77 1.94
CA CYS A 107 -5.51 5.88 3.38
C CYS A 107 -4.29 5.21 4.01
N GLU A 108 -3.89 5.73 5.15
CA GLU A 108 -2.85 5.14 6.00
C GLU A 108 -3.47 4.80 7.36
N MET A 109 -3.20 3.60 7.85
CA MET A 109 -3.47 3.24 9.23
C MET A 109 -2.15 3.00 9.95
N ARG A 110 -1.91 3.77 11.02
CA ARG A 110 -0.79 3.55 11.92
C ARG A 110 -1.22 2.81 13.17
N TYR A 111 -0.35 1.92 13.65
CA TYR A 111 -0.59 1.15 14.86
C TYR A 111 0.70 0.89 15.64
N LYS A 112 0.59 0.83 16.96
CA LYS A 112 1.67 0.40 17.85
C LYS A 112 1.16 -0.15 19.16
N ALA A 113 1.95 -1.00 19.81
CA ALA A 113 1.71 -1.34 21.20
C ALA A 113 1.83 -0.06 22.05
N THR A 114 0.98 0.10 23.08
CA THR A 114 1.01 1.31 23.93
C THR A 114 2.30 1.45 24.72
N THR A 115 3.03 0.34 24.92
CA THR A 115 4.36 0.30 25.54
C THR A 115 5.48 0.68 24.57
N ASN A 116 5.23 0.67 23.26
CA ASN A 116 6.21 0.97 22.24
C ASN A 116 6.18 2.45 21.84
N GLN A 117 7.33 2.98 21.42
CA GLN A 117 7.46 4.34 20.91
C GLN A 117 7.25 4.41 19.39
N THR A 118 7.63 3.37 18.65
CA THR A 118 7.63 3.36 17.18
C THR A 118 6.28 2.98 16.59
N TRP A 119 5.85 3.70 15.55
CA TRP A 119 4.64 3.40 14.77
C TRP A 119 4.93 2.46 13.61
N ASN A 120 4.06 1.46 13.43
CA ASN A 120 3.95 0.72 12.18
C ASN A 120 2.86 1.36 11.34
N VAL A 121 3.00 1.35 10.01
CA VAL A 121 2.04 1.95 9.08
C VAL A 121 1.68 0.94 8.00
N LYS A 122 0.38 0.88 7.66
CA LYS A 122 -0.14 0.17 6.48
C LYS A 122 -0.87 1.16 5.60
N GLU A 123 -0.66 1.03 4.30
CA GLU A 123 -1.34 1.81 3.26
C GLU A 123 -2.49 1.01 2.66
N PHE A 124 -3.54 1.70 2.26
CA PHE A 124 -4.74 1.12 1.68
C PHE A 124 -5.25 2.04 0.57
N ASP A 125 -5.51 1.48 -0.60
CA ASP A 125 -6.35 2.12 -1.61
C ASP A 125 -7.79 1.65 -1.40
N THR A 126 -8.66 2.59 -1.06
CA THR A 126 -10.01 2.30 -0.56
C THR A 126 -11.08 3.03 -1.34
N ASN A 127 -12.25 2.40 -1.37
CA ASN A 127 -13.50 3.01 -1.79
C ASN A 127 -14.52 2.78 -0.66
N PHE A 128 -15.06 3.87 -0.11
CA PHE A 128 -16.00 3.85 1.02
C PHE A 128 -17.45 3.54 0.65
N THR A 129 -17.66 2.77 -0.42
CA THR A 129 -18.99 2.18 -0.71
C THR A 129 -19.42 1.21 0.41
N TYR A 130 -18.45 0.62 1.12
CA TYR A 130 -18.67 -0.28 2.24
C TYR A 130 -17.67 0.00 3.36
N VAL A 131 -18.04 -0.44 4.58
CA VAL A 131 -17.16 -0.37 5.76
C VAL A 131 -15.89 -1.17 5.49
N GLN A 132 -14.74 -0.53 5.67
CA GLN A 132 -13.43 -1.14 5.45
C GLN A 132 -13.07 -2.09 6.60
N GLN A 133 -12.39 -3.17 6.24
CA GLN A 133 -11.91 -4.20 7.17
C GLN A 133 -10.42 -4.42 6.93
N SER A 134 -9.60 -4.07 7.91
CA SER A 134 -8.15 -4.28 7.83
C SER A 134 -7.71 -5.36 8.81
N GLU A 135 -7.01 -6.37 8.29
CA GLU A 135 -6.53 -7.50 9.08
C GLU A 135 -5.12 -7.25 9.62
N PHE A 136 -4.92 -7.61 10.90
CA PHE A 136 -3.65 -7.51 11.61
C PHE A 136 -3.34 -8.79 12.39
N TYR A 137 -2.11 -9.26 12.24
CA TYR A 137 -1.52 -10.30 13.08
C TYR A 137 -0.77 -9.60 14.20
N LEU A 138 -1.33 -9.67 15.42
CA LEU A 138 -0.85 -8.92 16.58
C LEU A 138 -0.51 -9.89 17.70
N GLU A 139 0.43 -9.49 18.54
CA GLU A 139 0.79 -10.26 19.72
C GLU A 139 -0.37 -10.29 20.73
N PRO A 140 -0.61 -11.44 21.40
CA PRO A 140 -1.69 -11.60 22.38
C PRO A 140 -1.39 -10.84 23.68
N ASN A 141 -2.44 -10.52 24.43
CA ASN A 141 -2.39 -9.78 25.70
C ASN A 141 -1.65 -8.42 25.66
N ILE A 142 -1.64 -7.73 24.51
CA ILE A 142 -1.04 -6.42 24.35
C ILE A 142 -2.12 -5.39 24.02
N LYS A 143 -2.02 -4.21 24.66
CA LYS A 143 -2.85 -3.06 24.30
C LYS A 143 -2.19 -2.31 23.14
N TYR A 144 -2.93 -2.16 22.06
CA TYR A 144 -2.55 -1.41 20.87
C TYR A 144 -3.33 -0.10 20.75
N VAL A 145 -2.75 0.86 20.05
CA VAL A 145 -3.39 2.09 19.59
C VAL A 145 -3.37 2.15 18.07
N PHE A 146 -4.49 2.53 17.47
CA PHE A 146 -4.68 2.68 16.04
C PHE A 146 -5.14 4.09 15.71
N GLN A 147 -4.67 4.63 14.59
CA GLN A 147 -5.17 5.86 13.99
C GLN A 147 -5.18 5.73 12.48
N VAL A 148 -6.14 6.37 11.84
CA VAL A 148 -6.30 6.37 10.38
C VAL A 148 -6.32 7.81 9.86
N ARG A 149 -5.82 8.00 8.65
CA ARG A 149 -5.99 9.23 7.88
C ARG A 149 -6.09 8.89 6.41
N CYS A 150 -6.79 9.73 5.66
CA CYS A 150 -6.99 9.54 4.23
C CYS A 150 -6.71 10.81 3.43
N GLN A 151 -6.47 10.64 2.14
CA GLN A 151 -6.46 11.69 1.14
C GLN A 151 -7.11 11.20 -0.15
N GLU A 152 -7.61 12.12 -0.97
CA GLU A 152 -7.91 11.76 -2.34
C GLU A 152 -6.61 11.29 -3.05
N THR A 153 -6.69 10.17 -3.76
CA THR A 153 -5.51 9.51 -4.33
C THR A 153 -4.73 10.46 -5.24
N GLY A 154 -3.43 10.63 -4.97
CA GLY A 154 -2.54 11.50 -5.74
C GLY A 154 -2.65 13.00 -5.41
N LYS A 155 -3.52 13.40 -4.48
CA LYS A 155 -3.59 14.79 -4.00
C LYS A 155 -2.55 15.05 -2.92
N ARG A 156 -2.38 16.32 -2.59
CA ARG A 156 -1.32 16.81 -1.69
C ARG A 156 -1.70 16.74 -0.21
N TYR A 157 -2.97 16.94 0.10
CA TYR A 157 -3.42 17.21 1.46
C TYR A 157 -4.03 15.98 2.11
N TRP A 158 -3.41 15.57 3.20
CA TRP A 158 -3.91 14.50 4.06
C TRP A 158 -4.83 15.05 5.13
N GLN A 159 -5.79 14.22 5.54
CA GLN A 159 -6.44 14.40 6.83
C GLN A 159 -5.42 14.42 7.97
N PRO A 160 -5.75 15.10 9.08
CA PRO A 160 -5.09 14.81 10.34
C PRO A 160 -5.32 13.34 10.71
N TRP A 161 -4.43 12.79 11.53
CA TRP A 161 -4.67 11.48 12.14
C TRP A 161 -5.96 11.51 12.96
N SER A 162 -6.79 10.48 12.81
CA SER A 162 -8.02 10.29 13.60
C SER A 162 -7.72 10.26 15.10
N SER A 163 -8.76 10.40 15.93
CA SER A 163 -8.64 10.11 17.36
C SER A 163 -8.07 8.70 17.59
N PRO A 164 -7.23 8.50 18.62
CA PRO A 164 -6.63 7.20 18.92
C PRO A 164 -7.69 6.19 19.33
N PHE A 165 -7.72 5.04 18.66
CA PHE A 165 -8.56 3.90 19.00
C PHE A 165 -7.73 2.83 19.72
N PHE A 166 -8.16 2.40 20.90
CA PHE A 166 -7.42 1.43 21.70
C PHE A 166 -8.08 0.05 21.66
N HIS A 167 -7.27 -0.99 21.46
CA HIS A 167 -7.73 -2.39 21.48
C HIS A 167 -6.77 -3.24 22.30
N LYS A 168 -7.28 -4.09 23.20
CA LYS A 168 -6.47 -5.08 23.92
C LYS A 168 -6.69 -6.44 23.28
N THR A 169 -5.62 -7.07 22.78
CA THR A 169 -5.70 -8.43 22.26
C THR A 169 -5.96 -9.42 23.39
N PRO A 170 -6.75 -10.49 23.15
CA PRO A 170 -7.04 -11.51 24.16
C PRO A 170 -5.78 -12.28 24.56
N GLU A 171 -5.84 -12.96 25.70
CA GLU A 171 -4.81 -13.90 26.11
C GLU A 171 -4.90 -15.18 25.25
N THR A 172 -3.76 -15.66 24.76
CA THR A 172 -3.71 -16.97 24.11
C THR A 172 -3.87 -18.04 25.19
N VAL A 173 -4.98 -18.78 25.17
CA VAL A 173 -5.14 -19.96 26.03
C VAL A 173 -4.09 -20.98 25.60
N PRO A 174 -3.24 -21.50 26.50
CA PRO A 174 -2.34 -22.58 26.17
C PRO A 174 -3.17 -23.75 25.65
N GLN A 175 -2.91 -24.17 24.41
CA GLN A 175 -3.35 -25.48 23.93
C GLN A 175 -2.56 -26.51 24.75
N VAL A 176 -3.07 -26.86 25.93
CA VAL A 176 -2.55 -27.98 26.70
C VAL A 176 -2.83 -29.20 25.84
N THR A 177 -1.78 -29.72 25.19
CA THR A 177 -1.78 -31.09 24.69
C THR A 177 -2.05 -31.97 25.90
N SER A 178 -3.31 -32.33 26.11
CA SER A 178 -3.69 -33.35 27.07
C SER A 178 -2.94 -34.61 26.67
N LYS A 179 -1.83 -34.89 27.36
CA LYS A 179 -1.12 -36.16 27.26
C LYS A 179 -2.17 -37.25 27.37
N ALA A 180 -2.28 -38.07 26.33
CA ALA A 180 -3.16 -39.22 26.31
C ALA A 180 -2.97 -39.98 27.63
N PHE A 181 -4.08 -40.21 28.33
CA PHE A 181 -4.13 -41.10 29.47
C PHE A 181 -3.48 -42.42 29.05
N GLN A 182 -2.34 -42.77 29.65
CA GLN A 182 -1.85 -44.14 29.63
C GLN A 182 -2.84 -44.95 30.45
N HIS A 183 -3.68 -45.72 29.77
CA HIS A 183 -4.37 -46.83 30.40
C HIS A 183 -3.34 -47.93 30.64
N ASP A 184 -2.84 -48.01 31.87
CA ASP A 184 -2.27 -49.24 32.40
C ASP A 184 -3.40 -50.27 32.47
N THR A 185 -3.27 -51.39 31.76
CA THR A 185 -4.11 -52.57 31.98
C THR A 185 -3.21 -53.78 32.12
N TRP A 186 -3.30 -54.35 33.32
CA TRP A 186 -2.60 -55.52 33.79
C TRP A 186 -3.04 -56.79 33.05
N ASN A 187 -2.06 -57.67 32.91
CA ASN A 187 -2.06 -58.95 32.18
C ASN A 187 -3.20 -59.91 32.51
N SER A 188 -3.64 -60.68 31.49
CA SER A 188 -4.07 -62.07 31.63
C SER A 188 -3.86 -62.78 30.29
N GLY A 189 -3.05 -63.84 30.31
CA GLY A 189 -2.60 -64.55 29.12
C GLY A 189 -3.65 -65.50 28.53
N LEU A 190 -3.68 -65.56 27.21
CA LEU A 190 -4.01 -66.78 26.47
C LEU A 190 -3.30 -66.73 25.11
N THR A 191 -2.31 -67.59 24.94
CA THR A 191 -1.62 -67.86 23.67
C THR A 191 -2.55 -68.60 22.71
N VAL A 192 -2.81 -68.00 21.55
CA VAL A 192 -3.25 -68.72 20.34
C VAL A 192 -2.38 -68.26 19.18
N ALA A 193 -1.87 -69.24 18.44
CA ALA A 193 -0.83 -69.12 17.45
C ALA A 193 -1.27 -68.45 16.13
N SER A 194 -0.36 -67.65 15.59
CA SER A 194 0.00 -67.41 14.18
C SER A 194 -1.07 -67.52 13.08
N ILE A 195 -1.41 -66.37 12.47
CA ILE A 195 -1.45 -66.21 11.00
C ILE A 195 -0.95 -64.79 10.67
N SER A 196 0.32 -64.67 10.29
CA SER A 196 0.88 -63.46 9.68
C SER A 196 0.61 -63.53 8.18
N THR A 197 -0.47 -62.91 7.71
CA THR A 197 -0.72 -62.70 6.28
C THR A 197 0.01 -61.43 5.86
N GLY A 198 1.09 -61.60 5.10
CA GLY A 198 1.79 -60.50 4.48
C GLY A 198 0.91 -59.74 3.49
N HIS A 199 0.97 -58.42 3.57
CA HIS A 199 0.79 -57.57 2.40
C HIS A 199 2.09 -56.78 2.22
N LEU A 200 2.96 -57.32 1.37
CA LEU A 200 4.11 -56.62 0.82
C LEU A 200 3.59 -55.47 -0.06
N THR A 201 3.53 -54.25 0.47
CA THR A 201 3.57 -53.08 -0.39
C THR A 201 5.02 -52.73 -0.64
N SER A 202 5.42 -53.11 -1.86
CA SER A 202 6.61 -52.70 -2.58
C SER A 202 7.06 -51.28 -2.24
N ASP A 203 8.36 -51.19 -1.98
CA ASP A 203 9.20 -50.00 -2.01
C ASP A 203 8.72 -49.01 -3.09
N ASN A 204 8.31 -47.81 -2.66
CA ASN A 204 7.98 -46.72 -3.56
C ASN A 204 8.53 -45.38 -3.02
N ARG A 205 9.77 -45.43 -2.54
CA ARG A 205 10.47 -44.26 -1.98
C ARG A 205 11.27 -43.47 -3.04
N GLY A 206 11.40 -43.99 -4.25
CA GLY A 206 12.06 -43.34 -5.40
C GLY A 206 11.16 -42.38 -6.18
N ASP A 207 9.87 -42.72 -6.35
CA ASP A 207 9.00 -42.00 -7.29
C ASP A 207 8.36 -40.73 -6.68
N ILE A 208 8.22 -40.67 -5.35
CA ILE A 208 7.65 -39.51 -4.66
C ILE A 208 8.57 -38.29 -4.79
N GLY A 209 9.89 -38.48 -4.74
CA GLY A 209 10.86 -37.40 -4.88
C GLY A 209 10.92 -36.83 -6.31
N LEU A 210 10.80 -37.70 -7.32
CA LEU A 210 10.75 -37.29 -8.73
C LEU A 210 9.47 -36.52 -9.06
N LEU A 211 8.31 -36.97 -8.58
CA LEU A 211 7.04 -36.29 -8.82
C LEU A 211 6.96 -34.92 -8.13
N LEU A 212 7.45 -34.81 -6.90
CA LEU A 212 7.57 -33.51 -6.22
C LEU A 212 8.55 -32.58 -6.92
N GLY A 213 9.68 -33.10 -7.40
CA GLY A 213 10.66 -32.33 -8.18
C GLY A 213 10.07 -31.76 -9.47
N MET A 214 9.27 -32.55 -10.19
CA MET A 214 8.60 -32.12 -11.42
C MET A 214 7.55 -31.04 -11.17
N ILE A 215 6.78 -31.14 -10.07
CA ILE A 215 5.78 -30.12 -9.69
C ILE A 215 6.47 -28.80 -9.33
N VAL A 216 7.53 -28.85 -8.52
CA VAL A 216 8.29 -27.64 -8.14
C VAL A 216 8.92 -27.00 -9.37
N PHE A 217 9.46 -27.80 -10.29
CA PHE A 217 10.06 -27.28 -11.53
C PHE A 217 9.03 -26.60 -12.45
N ALA A 218 7.84 -27.19 -12.60
CA ALA A 218 6.76 -26.62 -13.41
C ALA A 218 6.22 -25.30 -12.82
N VAL A 219 6.11 -25.21 -11.50
CA VAL A 219 5.69 -23.98 -10.80
C VAL A 219 6.75 -22.89 -10.97
N MET A 220 8.03 -23.23 -10.80
CA MET A 220 9.13 -22.27 -10.99
C MET A 220 9.20 -21.74 -12.43
N LEU A 221 9.04 -22.61 -13.44
CA LEU A 221 8.98 -22.19 -14.85
C LEU A 221 7.78 -21.28 -15.14
N SER A 222 6.63 -21.55 -14.54
CA SER A 222 5.43 -20.71 -14.69
C SER A 222 5.63 -19.32 -14.10
N ILE A 223 6.25 -19.23 -12.92
CA ILE A 223 6.57 -17.94 -12.28
C ILE A 223 7.58 -17.14 -13.12
N LEU A 224 8.63 -17.80 -13.63
CA LEU A 224 9.62 -17.15 -14.49
C LEU A 224 9.02 -16.65 -15.82
N SER A 225 8.09 -17.42 -16.41
CA SER A 225 7.37 -17.01 -17.62
C SER A 225 6.48 -15.78 -17.37
N LEU A 226 5.74 -15.76 -16.25
CA LEU A 226 4.92 -14.61 -15.84
C LEU A 226 5.79 -13.36 -15.64
N ILE A 227 6.94 -13.48 -14.98
CA ILE A 227 7.90 -12.37 -14.80
C ILE A 227 8.41 -11.86 -16.17
N GLY A 228 8.70 -12.75 -17.11
CA GLY A 228 9.15 -12.38 -18.46
C GLY A 228 8.07 -11.71 -19.32
N ILE A 229 6.79 -11.99 -19.07
CA ILE A 229 5.65 -11.39 -19.78
C ILE A 229 5.30 -10.01 -19.19
N PHE A 230 5.29 -9.88 -17.87
CA PHE A 230 4.88 -8.62 -17.19
C PHE A 230 5.99 -7.58 -17.10
N ASN A 231 7.26 -7.96 -17.12
CA ASN A 231 8.36 -7.02 -16.97
C ASN A 231 8.80 -6.43 -18.32
N ARG A 232 8.20 -5.29 -18.70
CA ARG A 232 8.51 -4.53 -19.94
C ARG A 232 10.00 -4.20 -20.09
N SER A 233 10.73 -4.02 -18.98
CA SER A 233 12.17 -3.75 -18.94
C SER A 233 13.03 -4.96 -19.34
N PHE A 234 12.62 -6.17 -18.95
CA PHE A 234 13.36 -7.41 -19.26
C PHE A 234 13.31 -7.76 -20.75
N ARG A 235 12.15 -7.54 -21.40
CA ARG A 235 12.00 -7.69 -22.86
C ARG A 235 12.92 -6.75 -23.65
N THR A 236 13.16 -5.53 -23.15
CA THR A 236 14.06 -4.59 -23.84
C THR A 236 15.54 -4.95 -23.60
N GLY A 237 15.88 -5.47 -22.42
CA GLY A 237 17.24 -5.91 -22.08
C GLY A 237 17.70 -7.16 -22.83
N ILE A 238 16.82 -8.16 -23.01
CA ILE A 238 17.13 -9.38 -23.77
C ILE A 238 17.35 -9.07 -25.26
N LYS A 239 16.48 -8.25 -25.87
CA LYS A 239 16.67 -7.84 -27.28
C LYS A 239 18.04 -7.18 -27.50
N ARG A 240 18.51 -6.38 -26.54
CA ARG A 240 19.80 -5.68 -26.63
C ARG A 240 21.01 -6.60 -26.46
N ARG A 241 20.89 -7.71 -25.71
CA ARG A 241 21.97 -8.70 -25.53
C ARG A 241 22.00 -9.80 -26.60
N ILE A 242 20.84 -10.22 -27.11
CA ILE A 242 20.78 -11.19 -28.22
C ILE A 242 21.34 -10.60 -29.52
N LEU A 243 21.11 -9.31 -29.78
CA LEU A 243 21.70 -8.60 -30.92
C LEU A 243 23.24 -8.50 -30.87
N LEU A 244 23.87 -8.69 -29.71
CA LEU A 244 25.32 -8.69 -29.57
C LEU A 244 25.95 -10.07 -29.82
N LEU A 245 25.15 -11.14 -29.77
CA LEU A 245 25.60 -12.52 -29.98
C LEU A 245 25.32 -13.04 -31.39
N ILE A 246 24.59 -12.26 -32.20
CA ILE A 246 24.26 -12.65 -33.56
C ILE A 246 25.30 -12.05 -34.51
N PRO A 247 26.03 -12.89 -35.28
CA PRO A 247 26.97 -12.41 -36.26
C PRO A 247 26.26 -11.60 -37.36
N LYS A 248 26.94 -10.54 -37.84
CA LYS A 248 26.36 -9.48 -38.70
C LYS A 248 25.64 -9.96 -39.97
N TRP A 249 25.92 -11.17 -40.46
CA TRP A 249 25.31 -11.72 -41.67
C TRP A 249 23.81 -12.07 -41.54
N LEU A 250 23.27 -12.14 -40.32
CA LEU A 250 21.87 -12.55 -40.10
C LEU A 250 20.86 -11.38 -40.21
N TYR A 251 21.33 -10.13 -40.23
CA TYR A 251 20.47 -8.93 -40.22
C TYR A 251 20.72 -7.97 -41.39
N GLU A 252 21.62 -8.31 -42.32
CA GLU A 252 21.77 -7.52 -43.55
C GLU A 252 20.71 -7.93 -44.58
N ASP A 253 19.84 -6.98 -44.94
CA ASP A 253 19.00 -7.10 -46.13
C ASP A 253 19.89 -7.01 -47.38
N ILE A 254 20.09 -8.17 -48.01
CA ILE A 254 20.66 -8.36 -49.36
C ILE A 254 22.17 -8.04 -49.47
N PRO A 255 23.03 -9.01 -49.88
CA PRO A 255 24.44 -8.73 -50.04
C PRO A 255 24.69 -7.76 -51.20
N ASN A 256 25.41 -6.67 -50.91
CA ASN A 256 25.82 -5.68 -51.90
C ASN A 256 26.88 -6.29 -52.85
N MET A 257 26.43 -6.72 -54.03
CA MET A 257 27.23 -7.44 -55.04
C MET A 257 28.45 -6.66 -55.56
N LYS A 258 28.56 -5.35 -55.29
CA LYS A 258 29.63 -4.49 -55.82
C LYS A 258 31.03 -4.76 -55.26
N ASN A 259 31.19 -5.56 -54.20
CA ASN A 259 32.50 -5.82 -53.57
C ASN A 259 32.91 -7.30 -53.53
N SER A 260 32.20 -8.19 -54.22
CA SER A 260 32.58 -9.60 -54.29
C SER A 260 33.66 -9.83 -55.36
N ASN A 261 34.79 -10.44 -54.98
CA ASN A 261 35.85 -10.90 -55.88
C ASN A 261 35.39 -11.94 -56.92
N VAL A 262 34.15 -12.41 -56.85
CA VAL A 262 33.56 -13.38 -57.81
C VAL A 262 33.29 -12.73 -59.18
N VAL A 263 33.02 -11.42 -59.25
CA VAL A 263 32.81 -10.73 -60.53
C VAL A 263 34.13 -10.54 -61.31
N LYS A 264 35.28 -10.54 -60.64
CA LYS A 264 36.60 -10.45 -61.30
C LYS A 264 37.08 -11.78 -61.90
N MET A 265 36.47 -12.92 -61.55
CA MET A 265 36.81 -14.23 -62.15
C MET A 265 36.00 -14.56 -63.42
N LEU A 266 34.93 -13.82 -63.73
CA LEU A 266 34.09 -14.04 -64.91
C LEU A 266 34.39 -13.08 -66.07
N GLN A 267 35.47 -12.31 -65.98
CA GLN A 267 35.94 -11.39 -67.03
C GLN A 267 37.31 -11.80 -67.58
N ARG A 268 37.53 -13.11 -67.75
CA ARG A 268 38.67 -13.64 -68.53
C ARG A 268 38.20 -14.69 -69.51
#